data_AF-A0A961FXT2-F1
#
_entry.id   AF-A0A961FXT2-F1
#
_cell.length_a   1.000
_cell.length_b   1.000
_cell.length_c   1.000
_cell.angle_alpha   90.00
_cell.angle_beta   90.00
_cell.angle_gamma   90.00
#
_symmetry.space_group_name_H-M   'P 1'
#
loop_
_entity.id
_entity.type
_entity.pdbx_description
1 polymer ?
#
loop_
_entity_poly.entity_id
_entity_poly.type
_entity_poly.pdbx_seq_one_letter_code
_entity_poly.pdbx_strand_id
1 'polypeptide(L)' 'MIQSPLLRLHFAALAVTAAFGSPALLADDLGKPNIVFILADDQGYGDVTALNSNGKIPTPNIDRIAREGMFFTDAHT' A
#
# COMPACT_ATOMS: atom_id res chain seq x y z
N MET A 1 -0.17 -59.71 28.82
CA MET A 1 0.67 -58.62 28.29
C MET A 1 -0.26 -57.60 27.65
N ILE A 2 -0.54 -56.53 28.39
CA ILE A 2 -1.73 -55.68 28.27
C ILE A 2 -1.51 -54.64 27.16
N GLN A 3 -2.28 -54.68 26.08
CA GLN A 3 -2.32 -53.60 25.07
C GLN A 3 -3.65 -52.85 25.22
N SER A 4 -3.62 -51.64 25.77
CA SER A 4 -4.80 -50.79 25.96
C SER A 4 -5.04 -49.87 24.75
N PRO A 5 -6.27 -49.77 24.23
CA PRO A 5 -6.60 -48.96 23.04
C PRO A 5 -6.65 -47.44 23.31
N LEU A 6 -6.52 -47.03 24.57
CA LEU A 6 -6.61 -45.62 25.01
C LEU A 6 -5.41 -44.76 24.59
N LEU A 7 -4.28 -45.38 24.22
CA LEU A 7 -3.06 -44.64 23.85
C LEU A 7 -3.06 -44.18 22.39
N ARG A 8 -3.85 -44.81 21.50
CA ARG A 8 -3.92 -44.42 20.07
C ARG A 8 -4.82 -43.21 19.81
N LEU A 9 -5.76 -42.91 20.71
CA LEU A 9 -6.69 -41.78 20.56
C LEU A 9 -6.01 -40.42 20.80
N HIS A 10 -4.91 -40.39 21.56
CA HIS A 10 -4.15 -39.16 21.81
C HIS A 10 -3.28 -38.73 20.62
N PHE A 11 -2.85 -39.68 19.77
CA PHE A 11 -2.01 -39.37 18.61
C PHE A 11 -2.82 -38.82 17.42
N ALA A 12 -4.10 -39.17 17.29
CA ALA A 12 -4.96 -38.65 16.23
C ALA A 12 -5.40 -37.18 16.48
N ALA A 13 -5.51 -36.77 17.75
CA ALA A 13 -5.88 -35.40 18.10
C ALA A 13 -4.75 -34.38 17.86
N LEU A 14 -3.49 -34.82 17.80
CA LEU A 14 -2.33 -33.94 17.61
C LEU A 14 -2.05 -33.61 16.14
N ALA A 15 -2.61 -34.38 15.20
CA ALA A 15 -2.45 -34.13 13.76
C ALA A 15 -3.52 -33.18 13.19
N VAL A 16 -4.67 -33.03 13.86
CA VAL A 16 -5.76 -32.17 13.39
C VAL A 16 -5.56 -30.70 13.79
N THR A 17 -4.80 -30.42 14.84
CA THR A 17 -4.45 -29.04 15.25
C THR A 17 -3.36 -28.40 14.40
N ALA A 18 -2.68 -29.14 13.52
CA ALA A 18 -1.69 -28.59 12.59
C ALA A 18 -2.30 -28.07 11.27
N ALA A 19 -3.59 -28.33 11.00
CA ALA A 19 -4.25 -27.93 9.76
C ALA A 19 -4.88 -26.52 9.81
N PHE A 20 -5.00 -25.91 10.99
CA PHE A 20 -5.22 -24.47 11.11
C PHE A 20 -3.87 -23.76 11.10
N GLY A 21 -3.16 -23.90 9.97
CA GLY A 21 -1.93 -23.19 9.70
C GLY A 21 -2.13 -21.71 9.96
N SER A 22 -1.32 -21.15 10.85
CA SER A 22 -1.29 -19.73 11.15
C SER A 22 -1.30 -18.92 9.85
N PRO A 23 -2.19 -17.92 9.67
CA PRO A 23 -2.14 -17.00 8.55
C PRO A 23 -0.99 -15.98 8.71
N ALA A 24 0.15 -16.40 9.27
CA ALA A 24 1.30 -15.54 9.57
C ALA A 24 2.30 -15.46 8.41
N LEU A 25 2.06 -16.17 7.31
CA LEU A 25 2.97 -16.22 6.16
C LEU A 25 2.71 -15.14 5.10
N LEU A 26 1.75 -14.24 5.31
CA LEU A 26 1.56 -13.06 4.46
C LEU A 26 1.80 -11.79 5.28
N ALA A 27 2.93 -11.71 5.97
CA ALA A 27 3.48 -10.41 6.32
C ALA A 27 4.03 -9.82 5.03
N ASP A 28 3.20 -9.03 4.35
CA ASP A 28 3.60 -8.22 3.21
C ASP A 28 4.54 -7.14 3.77
N ASP A 29 5.84 -7.44 3.83
CA ASP A 29 6.91 -6.46 4.12
C ASP A 29 7.12 -5.55 2.90
N LEU A 30 6.02 -5.03 2.36
CA LEU A 30 6.03 -3.83 1.54
C LEU A 30 6.32 -2.70 2.50
N GLY A 31 7.60 -2.52 2.85
CA GLY A 31 8.05 -1.51 3.78
C GLY A 31 7.32 -0.18 3.56
N LYS A 32 7.04 0.56 4.65
CA LYS A 32 6.21 1.77 4.61
C LYS A 32 6.62 2.67 3.44
N PRO A 33 5.67 3.22 2.67
CA PRO A 33 6.01 4.07 1.54
C PRO A 33 6.78 5.31 2.04
N ASN A 34 7.75 5.75 1.26
CA ASN A 34 8.41 7.03 1.50
C ASN A 34 7.49 8.16 1.06
N ILE A 35 7.33 9.18 1.90
CA ILE A 35 6.53 10.37 1.58
C ILE A 35 7.50 11.52 1.27
N VAL A 36 7.41 12.07 0.07
CA VAL A 36 8.15 13.27 -0.34
C VAL A 36 7.15 14.41 -0.48
N PHE A 37 7.26 15.41 0.39
CA PHE A 37 6.42 16.61 0.34
C PHE A 37 7.20 17.76 -0.30
N ILE A 38 6.73 18.22 -1.46
CA ILE A 38 7.31 19.34 -2.20
C ILE A 38 6.36 20.53 -2.05
N LEU A 39 6.89 21.63 -1.50
CA LEU A 39 6.17 22.89 -1.37
C LEU A 39 6.90 23.95 -2.20
N ALA A 40 6.15 24.60 -3.10
CA ALA A 40 6.62 25.77 -3.83
C ALA A 40 5.94 27.01 -3.25
N ASP A 41 6.73 28.03 -2.98
CA ASP A 41 6.25 29.33 -2.52
C ASP A 41 5.74 30.16 -3.72
N ASP A 42 4.71 30.96 -3.50
CA ASP A 42 4.11 31.87 -4.51
C ASP A 42 3.69 31.23 -5.85
N GLN A 43 3.54 29.90 -5.92
CA GLN A 43 3.06 29.22 -7.12
C GLN A 43 1.53 29.36 -7.25
N GLY A 44 1.07 30.01 -8.31
CA GLY A 44 -0.33 30.17 -8.64
C GLY A 44 -0.95 28.94 -9.31
N TYR A 45 -2.27 28.80 -9.19
CA TYR A 45 -3.04 27.72 -9.81
C TYR A 45 -2.81 27.61 -11.33
N GLY A 46 -2.70 28.76 -12.02
CA GLY A 46 -2.54 28.82 -13.47
C GLY A 46 -1.12 28.64 -13.99
N ASP A 47 -0.13 28.45 -13.12
CA ASP A 47 1.29 28.35 -13.50
C ASP A 47 1.68 26.95 -13.96
N VAL A 48 0.90 25.92 -13.57
CA VAL A 48 1.10 24.54 -14.00
C VAL A 48 0.27 24.26 -15.24
N THR A 49 0.91 23.71 -16.28
CA THR A 49 0.23 23.42 -17.55
C THR A 49 -0.88 22.38 -17.39
N ALA A 50 -0.71 21.41 -16.48
CA ALA A 50 -1.76 20.46 -16.11
C ALA A 50 -3.04 21.10 -15.52
N LEU A 51 -2.95 22.31 -14.94
CA LEU A 51 -4.09 23.05 -14.37
C LEU A 51 -4.60 24.16 -15.31
N ASN A 52 -3.75 24.61 -16.23
CA ASN A 52 -4.06 25.62 -17.24
C ASN A 52 -3.33 25.29 -18.55
N SER A 53 -4.06 24.77 -19.53
CA SER A 53 -3.50 24.40 -20.85
C SER A 53 -2.95 25.59 -21.65
N ASN A 54 -3.32 26.82 -21.27
CA ASN A 54 -2.78 28.05 -21.85
C ASN A 54 -1.63 28.64 -20.99
N GLY A 55 -1.09 27.86 -20.05
CA GLY A 55 0.05 28.24 -19.21
C GLY A 55 1.26 28.63 -20.05
N LYS A 56 1.94 29.71 -19.66
CA LYS A 56 3.10 30.24 -20.40
C LYS A 56 4.42 29.56 -20.02
N ILE A 57 4.45 28.88 -18.86
CA ILE A 57 5.64 28.27 -18.30
C ILE A 57 5.55 26.76 -18.53
N PRO A 58 6.48 26.16 -19.29
CA PRO A 58 6.52 24.71 -19.44
C PRO A 58 6.83 24.03 -18.11
N THR A 59 5.98 23.09 -17.68
CA THR A 59 6.12 22.36 -16.42
C THR A 59 6.24 20.84 -16.62
N PRO A 60 7.11 20.33 -17.52
CA PRO A 60 7.05 18.95 -18.01
C PRO A 60 7.18 17.88 -16.91
N ASN A 61 7.92 18.16 -15.83
CA ASN A 61 8.07 17.25 -14.70
C ASN A 61 6.82 17.22 -13.80
N ILE A 62 6.20 18.38 -13.55
CA ILE A 62 4.95 18.46 -12.77
C ILE A 62 3.81 17.84 -13.58
N ASP A 63 3.77 18.10 -14.89
CA ASP A 63 2.76 17.54 -15.80
C ASP A 63 2.88 16.00 -15.89
N ARG A 64 4.10 15.46 -15.78
CA ARG A 64 4.32 14.02 -15.70
C ARG A 64 3.79 13.45 -14.38
N ILE A 65 4.07 14.10 -13.24
CA ILE A 65 3.54 13.69 -11.93
C ILE A 65 2.00 13.72 -11.94
N ALA A 66 1.40 14.76 -12.51
CA ALA A 66 -0.06 14.88 -12.63
C ALA A 66 -0.68 13.78 -13.49
N ARG A 67 -0.02 13.38 -14.61
CA ARG A 67 -0.47 12.27 -15.47
C ARG A 67 -0.31 10.89 -14.84
N GLU A 68 0.77 10.67 -14.09
CA GLU A 68 1.08 9.38 -13.47
C GLU A 68 0.34 9.18 -12.14
N GLY A 69 -0.25 10.25 -11.59
CA GLY A 69 -0.94 10.23 -10.32
C GLY A 69 -2.30 10.91 -10.38
N MET A 70 -2.53 11.79 -9.41
CA MET A 70 -3.76 12.55 -9.23
C MET A 70 -3.41 14.01 -8.99
N PHE A 71 -4.24 14.91 -9.51
CA PHE A 71 -4.16 16.34 -9.23
C PHE A 71 -5.55 16.85 -8.83
N PHE A 72 -5.57 17.89 -8.00
CA PHE A 72 -6.80 18.49 -7.49
C PHE A 72 -7.03 19.83 -8.18
N THR A 73 -8.25 20.04 -8.66
CA THR A 73 -8.65 21.29 -9.33
C THR A 73 -9.35 22.29 -8.40
N ASP A 74 -9.64 21.87 -7.16
CA ASP A 74 -10.40 22.64 -6.16
C ASP A 74 -9.75 22.41 -4.77
N ALA A 75 -8.47 22.77 -4.67
CA ALA A 75 -7.72 22.66 -3.42
C ALA A 75 -7.71 24.03 -2.71
N HIS A 76 -8.28 24.08 -1.51
CA HIS A 76 -8.48 25.30 -0.73
C HIS A 76 -8.15 25.09 0.74
N THR A 77 -8.01 26.19 1.48
CA THR A 77 -7.81 26.23 2.93
C THR A 77 -9.15 26.34 3.67
#